data_AF-A0A182XEZ1-F1
#
_entry.id   AF-A0A182XEZ1-F1
#
_cell.length_a   1.000
_cell.length_b   1.000
_cell.length_c   1.000
_cell.angle_alpha   90.00
_cell.angle_beta   90.00
_cell.angle_gamma   90.00
#
_symmetry.space_group_name_H-M   'P 1'
#
loop_
_entity.id
_entity.type
_entity.pdbx_description
1 polymer ?
#
loop_
_entity_poly.entity_id
_entity_poly.type
_entity_poly.pdbx_seq_one_letter_code
_entity_poly.pdbx_strand_id
1 'polypeptide(L)'
;MASTSPQSGGSPGGAGGSTTAPPPTVPAVAPPSTRKKTGKFLGSALNITNRYRANSSSLSKVSLAITNLKVIQNVPLPPPISAMIASDIPPVCKYLPSYRLTSRNPFNREACEAILRESMDKSLQGVEYSSYFAPSLCQQICEDIKTRVKELKFDRYKIIVTVTIGERYMQGLKAITQFLWDPEKDSYATCIYDASPSLVAVGTIYAIYFD
;
A
#
# COMPACT_ATOMS: atom_id res chain seq x y z
N MET A 1 76.45 31.61 11.65
CA MET A 1 76.79 30.62 12.71
C MET A 1 75.65 29.62 12.70
N ALA A 2 75.72 28.49 11.98
CA ALA A 2 76.36 27.22 12.38
C ALA A 2 75.89 26.82 13.80
N SER A 3 75.28 25.66 14.10
CA SER A 3 75.56 24.31 13.59
C SER A 3 74.63 23.27 14.27
N THR A 4 74.24 22.25 13.49
CA THR A 4 74.24 20.79 13.79
C THR A 4 73.51 20.17 15.00
N SER A 5 72.73 19.12 14.65
CA SER A 5 72.30 17.95 15.43
C SER A 5 73.40 17.23 16.21
N PRO A 6 73.05 16.19 17.00
CA PRO A 6 73.41 14.84 16.57
C PRO A 6 72.34 13.75 16.81
N GLN A 7 72.61 12.60 16.20
CA GLN A 7 71.79 11.41 16.02
C GLN A 7 72.35 10.22 16.84
N SER A 8 71.63 9.10 16.83
CA SER A 8 72.00 7.71 17.21
C SER A 8 71.78 7.31 18.67
N GLY A 9 71.29 6.11 19.02
CA GLY A 9 70.94 4.90 18.27
C GLY A 9 70.66 3.77 19.28
N GLY A 10 69.92 2.72 18.90
CA GLY A 10 69.82 1.50 19.72
C GLY A 10 68.55 0.65 19.54
N SER A 11 68.65 -0.37 18.68
CA SER A 11 67.97 -1.69 18.82
C SER A 11 69.05 -2.70 19.25
N PRO A 12 68.78 -3.83 19.96
CA PRO A 12 67.78 -4.85 19.55
C PRO A 12 67.07 -5.67 20.66
N GLY A 13 65.95 -6.32 20.28
CA GLY A 13 65.62 -7.73 20.52
C GLY A 13 65.35 -8.30 21.93
N GLY A 14 64.18 -8.95 22.10
CA GLY A 14 64.09 -10.21 22.88
C GLY A 14 62.93 -10.41 23.87
N ALA A 15 61.83 -10.99 23.39
CA ALA A 15 60.94 -12.01 23.98
C ALA A 15 60.40 -11.94 25.44
N GLY A 16 59.06 -12.10 25.58
CA GLY A 16 58.42 -12.63 26.80
C GLY A 16 56.88 -12.48 26.90
N GLY A 17 56.14 -13.57 26.64
CA GLY A 17 54.82 -13.99 27.22
C GLY A 17 53.62 -13.02 27.20
N SER A 18 52.62 -13.19 26.33
CA SER A 18 51.42 -14.06 26.45
C SER A 18 50.31 -13.56 27.40
N THR A 19 49.20 -13.06 26.84
CA THR A 19 47.81 -13.57 26.99
C THR A 19 46.82 -12.57 26.39
N THR A 20 46.48 -12.75 25.11
CA THR A 20 45.34 -12.08 24.47
C THR A 20 44.29 -13.14 24.19
N ALA A 21 43.13 -13.03 24.85
CA ALA A 21 42.01 -13.95 24.69
C ALA A 21 41.36 -13.76 23.29
N PRO A 22 41.07 -14.84 22.54
CA PRO A 22 40.33 -14.76 21.29
C PRO A 22 38.80 -14.72 21.51
N PRO A 23 38.04 -14.06 20.61
CA PRO A 23 36.57 -14.01 20.69
C PRO A 23 35.92 -15.36 20.35
N PRO A 24 34.72 -15.65 20.89
CA PRO A 24 34.07 -16.94 20.74
C PRO A 24 33.54 -17.17 19.32
N THR A 25 33.91 -18.32 18.77
CA THR A 25 33.45 -18.88 17.49
C THR A 25 31.98 -19.29 17.59
N VAL A 26 31.13 -18.73 16.72
CA VAL A 26 29.75 -19.18 16.49
C VAL A 26 29.75 -20.52 15.73
N PRO A 27 29.06 -21.58 16.21
CA PRO A 27 28.92 -22.81 15.45
C PRO A 27 27.87 -22.68 14.33
N ALA A 28 28.22 -23.21 13.16
CA ALA A 28 27.37 -23.28 11.97
C ALA A 28 26.13 -24.16 12.20
N VAL A 29 24.95 -23.64 11.86
CA VAL A 29 23.67 -24.37 11.90
C VAL A 29 23.46 -25.07 10.55
N ALA A 30 23.40 -26.41 10.58
CA ALA A 30 23.05 -27.27 9.45
C ALA A 30 21.55 -27.25 9.13
N PRO A 31 21.13 -27.53 7.87
CA PRO A 31 19.74 -27.41 7.44
C PRO A 31 18.88 -28.61 7.91
N PRO A 32 17.63 -28.42 8.37
CA PRO A 32 16.76 -29.54 8.72
C PRO A 32 16.15 -30.20 7.48
N SER A 33 16.36 -31.51 7.36
CA SER A 33 15.75 -32.38 6.37
C SER A 33 14.28 -32.68 6.69
N THR A 34 13.52 -32.94 5.63
CA THR A 34 12.10 -33.20 5.59
C THR A 34 11.67 -34.43 6.39
N ARG A 35 10.61 -34.30 7.21
CA ARG A 35 9.80 -35.44 7.65
C ARG A 35 8.30 -35.10 7.64
N LYS A 36 7.60 -35.44 6.55
CA LYS A 36 6.14 -35.38 6.48
C LYS A 36 5.57 -36.51 7.36
N LYS A 37 5.00 -36.18 8.52
CA LYS A 37 4.12 -37.08 9.29
C LYS A 37 2.69 -36.87 8.81
N THR A 38 2.08 -37.95 8.31
CA THR A 38 0.66 -38.06 7.98
C THR A 38 -0.18 -37.96 9.24
N GLY A 39 -0.76 -36.78 9.49
CA GLY A 39 -1.77 -36.56 10.52
C GLY A 39 -3.16 -36.68 9.93
N LYS A 40 -3.87 -37.76 10.29
CA LYS A 40 -5.29 -37.96 10.03
C LYS A 40 -6.08 -36.89 10.81
N PHE A 41 -6.71 -35.96 10.10
CA PHE A 41 -7.70 -35.05 10.70
C PHE A 41 -9.09 -35.67 10.52
N LEU A 42 -9.55 -36.33 11.59
CA LEU A 42 -10.96 -36.62 11.84
C LEU A 42 -11.58 -35.33 12.40
N GLY A 43 -12.32 -34.61 11.57
CA GLY A 43 -13.03 -33.39 11.95
C GLY A 43 -14.33 -33.31 11.16
N SER A 44 -15.43 -33.50 11.88
CA SER A 44 -16.80 -33.67 11.41
C SER A 44 -17.30 -32.56 10.48
N ALA A 45 -17.58 -32.88 9.23
CA ALA A 45 -18.40 -32.05 8.36
C ALA A 45 -19.89 -32.34 8.61
N LEU A 46 -20.53 -31.40 9.30
CA LEU A 46 -21.87 -30.90 8.99
C LEU A 46 -22.99 -31.93 8.79
N ASN A 47 -23.63 -32.32 9.90
CA ASN A 47 -25.04 -32.68 9.88
C ASN A 47 -25.87 -31.42 9.57
N ILE A 48 -26.10 -31.14 8.29
CA ILE A 48 -27.25 -30.35 7.85
C ILE A 48 -28.22 -31.33 7.21
N THR A 49 -29.02 -31.96 8.06
CA THR A 49 -30.18 -32.72 7.64
C THR A 49 -31.21 -31.73 7.12
N ASN A 50 -31.36 -31.63 5.81
CA ASN A 50 -32.50 -30.94 5.22
C ASN A 50 -33.74 -31.81 5.47
N ARG A 51 -34.42 -31.60 6.61
CA ARG A 51 -35.71 -32.21 6.92
C ARG A 51 -36.81 -31.52 6.10
N TYR A 52 -36.81 -31.71 4.79
CA TYR A 52 -38.03 -31.51 4.01
C TYR A 52 -38.95 -32.70 4.30
N ARG A 53 -39.81 -32.52 5.31
CA ARG A 53 -40.94 -33.42 5.57
C ARG A 53 -41.97 -33.18 4.45
N ALA A 54 -41.73 -33.80 3.29
CA ALA A 54 -42.74 -33.96 2.27
C ALA A 54 -43.84 -34.86 2.85
N ASN A 55 -44.93 -34.24 3.31
CA ASN A 55 -46.19 -34.96 3.48
C ASN A 55 -46.78 -35.16 2.08
N SER A 56 -46.34 -36.20 1.38
CA SER A 56 -46.96 -36.64 0.13
C SER A 56 -47.43 -38.08 0.31
N SER A 57 -48.60 -38.23 0.90
CA SER A 57 -49.43 -39.39 0.68
C SER A 57 -49.88 -39.34 -0.79
N SER A 58 -49.62 -40.43 -1.53
CA SER A 58 -49.98 -40.65 -2.95
C SER A 58 -49.00 -40.15 -4.04
N LEU A 59 -47.75 -40.62 -4.00
CA LEU A 59 -46.93 -40.70 -5.22
C LEU A 59 -47.39 -41.85 -6.12
N SER A 60 -48.57 -41.72 -6.74
CA SER A 60 -48.98 -42.61 -7.82
C SER A 60 -49.58 -41.93 -9.05
N LYS A 61 -49.74 -40.60 -9.10
CA LYS A 61 -50.39 -39.94 -10.26
C LYS A 61 -49.91 -38.53 -10.58
N VAL A 62 -48.60 -38.32 -10.75
CA VAL A 62 -48.11 -37.12 -11.45
C VAL A 62 -47.12 -37.54 -12.54
N SER A 63 -47.69 -38.18 -13.56
CA SER A 63 -47.05 -38.29 -14.88
C SER A 63 -47.20 -36.92 -15.53
N LEU A 64 -46.20 -36.05 -15.40
CA LEU A 64 -46.11 -34.87 -16.26
C LEU A 64 -45.47 -35.33 -17.57
N ALA A 65 -46.32 -35.39 -18.60
CA ALA A 65 -45.92 -35.44 -19.98
C ALA A 65 -44.95 -34.29 -20.29
N ILE A 66 -43.70 -34.63 -20.61
CA ILE A 66 -42.76 -33.74 -21.28
C ILE A 66 -42.48 -34.37 -22.64
N THR A 67 -43.45 -34.27 -23.55
CA THR A 67 -43.21 -34.51 -24.97
C THR A 67 -42.87 -33.19 -25.62
N ASN A 68 -41.66 -33.12 -26.20
CA ASN A 68 -41.11 -32.04 -27.03
C ASN A 68 -40.38 -30.91 -26.29
N LEU A 69 -39.20 -31.23 -25.76
CA LEU A 69 -38.09 -30.27 -25.73
C LEU A 69 -37.21 -30.53 -26.96
N LYS A 70 -37.05 -29.50 -27.79
CA LYS A 70 -36.04 -29.47 -28.85
C LYS A 70 -34.70 -29.68 -28.17
N VAL A 71 -34.06 -30.83 -28.41
CA VAL A 71 -32.68 -31.08 -27.99
C VAL A 71 -31.82 -29.97 -28.57
N ILE A 72 -31.43 -29.02 -27.73
CA ILE A 72 -30.40 -28.05 -28.08
C ILE A 72 -29.13 -28.89 -28.25
N GLN A 73 -28.69 -28.89 -29.49
CA GLN A 73 -27.52 -29.54 -30.03
C GLN A 73 -26.32 -29.42 -29.08
N ASN A 74 -25.90 -30.57 -28.55
CA ASN A 74 -24.58 -30.91 -28.03
C ASN A 74 -23.81 -29.81 -27.29
N VAL A 75 -24.24 -29.47 -26.07
CA VAL A 75 -23.29 -29.02 -25.04
C VAL A 75 -22.74 -30.29 -24.38
N PRO A 76 -21.42 -30.54 -24.37
CA PRO A 76 -20.85 -31.68 -23.64
C PRO A 76 -21.27 -31.56 -22.18
N LEU A 77 -22.04 -32.55 -21.70
CA LEU A 77 -22.35 -32.67 -20.29
C LEU A 77 -21.03 -32.79 -19.53
N PRO A 78 -20.83 -32.03 -18.43
CA PRO A 78 -19.64 -32.20 -17.62
C PRO A 78 -19.57 -33.67 -17.18
N PRO A 79 -18.36 -34.28 -17.21
CA PRO A 79 -18.19 -35.67 -16.84
C PRO A 79 -18.76 -35.92 -15.44
N PRO A 80 -19.30 -37.13 -15.17
CA PRO A 80 -19.79 -37.47 -13.85
C PRO A 80 -18.68 -37.25 -12.81
N ILE A 81 -19.05 -36.83 -11.59
CA ILE A 81 -18.10 -36.51 -10.51
C ILE A 81 -17.07 -37.63 -10.32
N SER A 82 -17.48 -38.89 -10.51
CA SER A 82 -16.61 -40.08 -10.46
C SER A 82 -15.48 -40.09 -11.50
N ALA A 83 -15.70 -39.51 -12.68
CA ALA A 83 -14.69 -39.39 -13.75
C ALA A 83 -13.76 -38.19 -13.55
N MET A 84 -14.22 -37.11 -12.87
CA MET A 84 -13.36 -35.96 -12.52
C MET A 84 -12.37 -36.30 -11.41
N ILE A 85 -12.66 -37.29 -10.56
CA ILE A 85 -11.76 -37.79 -9.50
C ILE A 85 -10.66 -38.71 -10.08
N ALA A 86 -10.90 -39.33 -11.23
CA ALA A 86 -9.96 -40.26 -11.87
C ALA A 86 -8.91 -39.55 -12.75
N SER A 87 -9.15 -38.29 -13.13
CA SER A 87 -8.18 -37.46 -13.83
C SER A 87 -7.40 -36.61 -12.84
N ASP A 88 -6.08 -36.77 -12.76
CA ASP A 88 -5.15 -35.89 -12.02
C ASP A 88 -5.11 -34.42 -12.54
N ILE A 89 -6.10 -34.02 -13.33
CA ILE A 89 -6.21 -32.70 -13.93
C ILE A 89 -7.18 -31.90 -13.05
N PRO A 90 -6.68 -30.92 -12.27
CA PRO A 90 -7.55 -30.11 -11.44
C PRO A 90 -8.56 -29.35 -12.32
N PRO A 91 -9.82 -29.19 -11.88
CA PRO A 91 -10.81 -28.43 -12.63
C PRO A 91 -10.29 -27.01 -12.86
N VAL A 92 -10.31 -26.55 -14.12
CA VAL A 92 -9.91 -25.19 -14.47
C VAL A 92 -10.87 -24.21 -13.79
N CYS A 93 -10.40 -23.48 -12.78
CA CYS A 93 -11.12 -22.38 -12.17
C CYS A 93 -11.38 -21.29 -13.23
N LYS A 94 -12.59 -21.30 -13.82
CA LYS A 94 -13.01 -20.34 -14.85
C LYS A 94 -13.11 -18.91 -14.33
N TYR A 95 -13.37 -18.75 -13.04
CA TYR A 95 -13.54 -17.45 -12.39
C TYR A 95 -12.73 -17.42 -11.10
N LEU A 96 -11.77 -16.50 -11.05
CA LEU A 96 -11.17 -16.05 -9.80
C LEU A 96 -11.86 -14.73 -9.41
N PRO A 97 -12.04 -14.45 -8.10
CA PRO A 97 -12.44 -13.13 -7.66
C PRO A 97 -11.46 -12.09 -8.21
N SER A 98 -11.94 -11.15 -9.03
CA SER A 98 -11.10 -10.13 -9.66
C SER A 98 -10.79 -8.94 -8.74
N TYR A 99 -11.01 -9.08 -7.44
CA TYR A 99 -10.76 -8.03 -6.46
C TYR A 99 -9.25 -7.80 -6.36
N ARG A 100 -8.81 -6.59 -6.70
CA ARG A 100 -7.39 -6.21 -6.66
C ARG A 100 -7.20 -5.32 -5.44
N LEU A 101 -6.13 -5.59 -4.70
CA LEU A 101 -5.71 -4.82 -3.53
C LEU A 101 -4.62 -3.78 -3.85
N THR A 102 -4.29 -3.61 -5.13
CA THR A 102 -3.25 -2.69 -5.59
C THR A 102 -3.85 -1.69 -6.55
N SER A 103 -3.45 -0.43 -6.41
CA SER A 103 -3.87 0.62 -7.33
C SER A 103 -3.22 0.40 -8.70
N ARG A 104 -3.98 0.59 -9.79
CA ARG A 104 -3.41 0.59 -11.14
C ARG A 104 -2.59 1.84 -11.42
N ASN A 105 -2.98 2.95 -10.80
CA ASN A 105 -2.36 4.25 -10.94
C ASN A 105 -2.01 4.77 -9.54
N PRO A 106 -0.83 4.38 -9.01
CA PRO A 106 -0.40 4.80 -7.68
C PRO A 106 -0.19 6.31 -7.63
N PHE A 107 -0.23 6.86 -6.42
CA PHE A 107 -0.04 8.29 -6.21
C PHE A 107 1.35 8.75 -6.66
N ASN A 108 1.40 9.69 -7.61
CA ASN A 108 2.65 10.30 -8.05
C ASN A 108 2.90 11.60 -7.25
N ARG A 109 3.88 11.54 -6.34
CA ARG A 109 4.27 12.68 -5.49
C ARG A 109 4.77 13.86 -6.30
N GLU A 110 5.63 13.62 -7.28
CA GLU A 110 6.29 14.69 -8.07
C GLU A 110 5.28 15.47 -8.90
N ALA A 111 4.35 14.76 -9.55
CA ALA A 111 3.27 15.39 -10.31
C ALA A 111 2.37 16.25 -9.40
N CYS A 112 2.04 15.76 -8.20
CA CYS A 112 1.24 16.50 -7.24
C CYS A 112 1.98 17.72 -6.68
N GLU A 113 3.28 17.60 -6.41
CA GLU A 113 4.10 18.72 -5.96
C GLU A 113 4.19 19.83 -7.01
N ALA A 114 4.35 19.45 -8.30
CA ALA A 114 4.35 20.40 -9.41
C ALA A 114 3.03 21.16 -9.52
N ILE A 115 1.89 20.46 -9.46
CA ILE A 115 0.54 21.06 -9.46
C ILE A 115 0.37 21.99 -8.25
N LEU A 116 0.83 21.56 -7.08
CA LEU A 116 0.73 22.33 -5.85
C LEU A 116 1.52 23.63 -5.95
N ARG A 117 2.75 23.57 -6.49
CA ARG A 117 3.59 24.74 -6.71
C ARG A 117 2.97 25.70 -7.73
N GLU A 118 2.54 25.20 -8.88
CA GLU A 118 1.94 26.02 -9.95
C GLU A 118 0.67 26.74 -9.48
N SER A 119 -0.23 26.02 -8.80
CA SER A 119 -1.49 26.59 -8.30
C SER A 119 -1.28 27.64 -7.21
N MET A 120 -0.30 27.41 -6.32
CA MET A 120 0.08 28.39 -5.30
C MET A 120 0.75 29.62 -5.91
N ASP A 121 1.72 29.44 -6.80
CA ASP A 121 2.40 30.53 -7.48
C ASP A 121 1.40 31.39 -8.25
N LYS A 122 0.52 30.77 -9.05
CA LYS A 122 -0.48 31.48 -9.84
C LYS A 122 -1.46 32.30 -8.99
N SER A 123 -1.86 31.78 -7.83
CA SER A 123 -2.91 32.40 -7.01
C SER A 123 -2.37 33.42 -6.00
N LEU A 124 -1.11 33.26 -5.56
CA LEU A 124 -0.50 34.09 -4.53
C LEU A 124 0.50 35.12 -5.08
N GLN A 125 0.89 35.01 -6.36
CA GLN A 125 1.78 35.97 -6.99
C GLN A 125 1.14 37.37 -7.03
N GLY A 126 1.81 38.33 -6.40
CA GLY A 126 1.36 39.73 -6.36
C GLY A 126 0.21 40.01 -5.39
N VAL A 127 -0.19 39.04 -4.56
CA VAL A 127 -1.24 39.22 -3.56
C VAL A 127 -0.63 39.67 -2.23
N GLU A 128 -1.21 40.71 -1.63
CA GLU A 128 -0.90 41.12 -0.26
C GLU A 128 -1.80 40.41 0.75
N TYR A 129 -1.24 40.14 1.94
CA TYR A 129 -2.01 39.50 3.00
C TYR A 129 -3.16 40.38 3.48
N SER A 130 -4.36 39.81 3.52
CA SER A 130 -5.52 40.43 4.15
C SER A 130 -6.29 39.37 4.92
N SER A 131 -6.48 39.59 6.22
CA SER A 131 -7.20 38.66 7.10
C SER A 131 -8.65 38.41 6.67
N TYR A 132 -9.29 39.39 6.01
CA TYR A 132 -10.65 39.28 5.51
C TYR A 132 -10.75 38.36 4.28
N PHE A 133 -9.79 38.45 3.36
CA PHE A 133 -9.81 37.68 2.11
C PHE A 133 -9.08 36.34 2.20
N ALA A 134 -8.17 36.18 3.18
CA ALA A 134 -7.35 34.97 3.33
C ALA A 134 -8.16 33.66 3.38
N PRO A 135 -9.29 33.54 4.13
CA PRO A 135 -10.06 32.30 4.17
C PRO A 135 -10.68 31.94 2.81
N SER A 136 -11.20 32.94 2.09
CA SER A 136 -11.77 32.74 0.74
C SER A 136 -10.68 32.31 -0.23
N LEU A 137 -9.51 32.95 -0.18
CA LEU A 137 -8.37 32.61 -1.02
C LEU A 137 -7.87 31.19 -0.76
N CYS A 138 -7.74 30.78 0.51
CA CYS A 138 -7.42 29.40 0.88
C CYS A 138 -8.41 28.40 0.28
N GLN A 139 -9.71 28.67 0.35
CA GLN A 139 -10.74 27.79 -0.20
C GLN A 139 -10.62 27.66 -1.72
N GLN A 140 -10.40 28.78 -2.42
CA GLN A 140 -10.21 28.78 -3.88
C GLN A 140 -8.99 27.96 -4.28
N ILE A 141 -7.85 28.17 -3.62
CA ILE A 141 -6.62 27.42 -3.88
C ILE A 141 -6.81 25.93 -3.59
N CYS A 142 -7.45 25.57 -2.47
CA CYS A 142 -7.77 24.19 -2.13
C CYS A 142 -8.61 23.49 -3.21
N GLU A 143 -9.68 24.14 -3.71
CA GLU A 143 -10.54 23.54 -4.72
C GLU A 143 -9.83 23.43 -6.08
N ASP A 144 -9.00 24.41 -6.44
CA ASP A 144 -8.19 24.40 -7.66
C ASP A 144 -7.17 23.25 -7.66
N ILE A 145 -6.41 23.10 -6.57
CA ILE A 145 -5.48 21.97 -6.37
C ILE A 145 -6.24 20.64 -6.45
N LYS A 146 -7.34 20.53 -5.70
CA LYS A 146 -8.13 19.31 -5.63
C LYS A 146 -8.70 18.92 -6.99
N THR A 147 -9.12 19.89 -7.80
CA THR A 147 -9.63 19.65 -9.16
C THR A 147 -8.53 19.10 -10.05
N ARG A 148 -7.36 19.75 -10.09
CA ARG A 148 -6.20 19.26 -10.87
C ARG A 148 -5.70 17.90 -10.42
N VAL A 149 -5.64 17.64 -9.12
CA VAL A 149 -5.21 16.33 -8.58
C VAL A 149 -6.23 15.24 -8.93
N LYS A 150 -7.52 15.55 -8.99
CA LYS A 150 -8.55 14.61 -9.46
C LYS A 150 -8.42 14.29 -10.95
N GLU A 151 -7.94 15.22 -11.77
CA GLU A 151 -7.73 15.00 -13.21
C GLU A 151 -6.65 13.94 -13.49
N LEU A 152 -5.68 13.77 -12.57
CA LEU A 152 -4.68 12.69 -12.63
C LEU A 152 -5.28 11.29 -12.43
N LYS A 153 -6.55 11.19 -11.99
CA LYS A 153 -7.31 9.94 -11.85
C LYS A 153 -6.54 8.85 -11.10
N PHE A 154 -6.08 9.18 -9.90
CA PHE A 154 -5.52 8.18 -8.98
C PHE A 154 -6.61 7.20 -8.55
N ASP A 155 -6.29 5.91 -8.60
CA ASP A 155 -7.27 4.84 -8.36
C ASP A 155 -7.24 4.42 -6.89
N ARG A 156 -8.41 4.34 -6.26
CA ARG A 156 -8.62 3.94 -4.84
C ARG A 156 -7.99 4.86 -3.79
N TYR A 157 -7.83 6.14 -4.10
CA TYR A 157 -7.31 7.15 -3.17
C TYR A 157 -8.36 8.18 -2.76
N LYS A 158 -8.37 8.49 -1.45
CA LYS A 158 -9.02 9.67 -0.90
C LYS A 158 -8.00 10.80 -0.81
N ILE A 159 -8.28 11.88 -1.51
CA ILE A 159 -7.41 13.06 -1.56
C ILE A 159 -7.91 14.12 -0.56
N ILE A 160 -7.00 14.59 0.29
CA ILE A 160 -7.23 15.68 1.24
C ILE A 160 -6.20 16.77 0.94
N VAL A 161 -6.65 18.01 0.83
CA VAL A 161 -5.78 19.17 0.58
C VAL A 161 -5.92 20.12 1.76
N THR A 162 -4.79 20.55 2.32
CA THR A 162 -4.72 21.55 3.37
C THR A 162 -3.84 22.69 2.90
N VAL A 163 -4.35 23.91 2.99
CA VAL A 163 -3.60 25.13 2.67
C VAL A 163 -3.67 26.07 3.85
N THR A 164 -2.51 26.53 4.30
CA THR A 164 -2.38 27.49 5.40
C THR A 164 -1.67 28.73 4.86
N ILE A 165 -2.32 29.88 4.94
CA ILE A 165 -1.73 31.18 4.59
C ILE A 165 -1.54 31.99 5.87
N GLY A 166 -0.34 32.53 6.05
CA GLY A 166 0.00 33.40 7.18
C GLY A 166 0.68 34.67 6.72
N GLU A 167 0.50 35.75 7.49
CA GLU A 167 1.24 36.99 7.29
C GLU A 167 2.73 36.80 7.59
N ARG A 168 3.60 37.43 6.80
CA ARG A 168 5.04 37.44 7.05
C ARG A 168 5.42 38.67 7.86
N TYR A 169 5.29 38.58 9.18
CA TYR A 169 5.62 39.67 10.09
C TYR A 169 6.61 39.24 11.17
N MET A 170 7.89 39.06 10.79
CA MET A 170 8.99 38.65 11.69
C MET A 170 8.62 37.53 12.71
N GLN A 171 7.75 36.61 12.29
CA GLN A 171 7.21 35.53 13.12
C GLN A 171 7.59 34.17 12.56
N GLY A 172 7.75 33.19 13.44
CA GLY A 172 7.98 31.80 13.06
C GLY A 172 6.67 31.04 12.97
N LEU A 173 6.41 30.39 11.84
CA LEU A 173 5.27 29.49 11.66
C LEU A 173 5.77 28.05 11.62
N LYS A 174 5.21 27.19 12.47
CA LYS A 174 5.49 25.74 12.49
C LYS A 174 4.19 24.97 12.33
N ALA A 175 4.00 24.38 11.16
CA ALA A 175 2.90 23.44 10.90
C ALA A 175 3.39 22.01 11.14
N ILE A 176 2.71 21.27 12.01
CA ILE A 176 2.98 19.85 12.28
C ILE A 176 1.68 19.10 12.07
N THR A 177 1.73 18.00 11.31
CA THR A 177 0.61 17.07 11.18
C THR A 177 1.08 15.68 11.60
N GLN A 178 0.27 15.01 12.42
CA GLN A 178 0.55 13.69 12.96
C GLN A 178 -0.66 12.81 12.71
N PHE A 179 -0.45 11.67 12.04
CA PHE A 179 -1.48 10.70 11.76
C PHE A 179 -0.83 9.32 11.52
N LEU A 180 -1.62 8.27 11.72
CA LEU A 180 -1.23 6.91 11.41
C LEU A 180 -1.59 6.61 9.94
N TRP A 181 -0.65 6.10 9.17
CA TRP A 181 -0.79 5.83 7.74
C TRP A 181 0.05 4.61 7.33
N ASP A 182 -0.32 3.97 6.22
CA ASP A 182 0.38 2.84 5.63
C ASP A 182 1.56 3.35 4.77
N PRO A 183 2.84 3.07 5.14
CA PRO A 183 4.00 3.60 4.41
C PRO A 183 4.13 3.08 2.99
N GLU A 184 3.47 1.97 2.64
CA GLU A 184 3.52 1.38 1.29
C GLU A 184 2.43 1.94 0.36
N LYS A 185 1.28 2.32 0.92
CA LYS A 185 0.09 2.68 0.12
C LYS A 185 -0.23 4.14 0.14
N ASP A 186 -0.12 4.77 1.31
CA ASP A 186 -0.46 6.17 1.51
C ASP A 186 0.72 7.05 1.06
N SER A 187 0.45 8.31 0.74
CA SER A 187 1.48 9.26 0.35
C SER A 187 1.05 10.70 0.63
N TYR A 188 2.03 11.60 0.73
CA TYR A 188 1.79 13.02 0.87
C TYR A 188 2.78 13.82 0.01
N ALA A 189 2.38 15.03 -0.34
CA ALA A 189 3.21 16.02 -1.01
C ALA A 189 3.03 17.36 -0.29
N THR A 190 4.13 18.07 -0.04
CA THR A 190 4.09 19.37 0.62
C THR A 190 4.85 20.39 -0.22
N CYS A 191 4.36 21.62 -0.25
CA CYS A 191 5.12 22.75 -0.78
C CYS A 191 5.01 23.94 0.16
N ILE A 192 5.99 24.82 0.07
CA ILE A 192 6.04 26.08 0.79
C ILE A 192 6.18 27.16 -0.25
N TYR A 193 5.31 28.17 -0.17
CA TYR A 193 5.36 29.37 -0.97
C TYR A 193 5.88 30.52 -0.12
N ASP A 194 7.05 31.05 -0.47
CA ASP A 194 7.76 32.11 0.24
C ASP A 194 8.23 33.26 -0.67
N ALA A 195 7.74 33.31 -1.91
CA ALA A 195 8.12 34.32 -2.89
C ALA A 195 7.56 35.73 -2.58
N SER A 196 6.46 35.81 -1.81
CA SER A 196 5.88 37.09 -1.42
C SER A 196 6.54 37.65 -0.14
N PRO A 197 6.85 38.96 -0.08
CA PRO A 197 7.37 39.58 1.13
C PRO A 197 6.31 39.75 2.23
N SER A 198 5.02 39.79 1.88
CA SER A 198 3.93 40.08 2.83
C SER A 198 3.28 38.83 3.42
N LEU A 199 3.41 37.67 2.77
CA LEU A 199 2.78 36.42 3.20
C LEU A 199 3.66 35.19 2.94
N VAL A 200 3.37 34.14 3.70
CA VAL A 200 3.90 32.79 3.49
C VAL A 200 2.72 31.83 3.43
N ALA A 201 2.77 30.85 2.53
CA ALA A 201 1.76 29.80 2.47
C ALA A 201 2.39 28.41 2.50
N VAL A 202 1.68 27.47 3.10
CA VAL A 202 2.08 26.06 3.17
C VAL A 202 0.93 25.23 2.63
N GLY A 203 1.23 24.42 1.62
CA GLY A 203 0.31 23.48 1.00
C GLY A 203 0.70 22.06 1.33
N THR A 204 -0.27 21.24 1.69
CA THR A 204 -0.06 19.80 1.85
C THR A 204 -1.21 19.02 1.25
N ILE A 205 -0.87 18.08 0.37
CA ILE A 205 -1.79 17.08 -0.18
C ILE A 205 -1.52 15.77 0.55
N TYR A 206 -2.58 15.14 1.04
CA TYR A 206 -2.57 13.79 1.57
C TYR A 206 -3.36 12.89 0.62
N ALA A 207 -2.75 11.79 0.21
CA ALA A 207 -3.38 10.72 -0.54
C ALA A 207 -3.45 9.48 0.35
N ILE A 208 -4.65 9.18 0.82
CA ILE A 208 -4.91 8.04 1.71
C ILE A 208 -5.60 6.96 0.90
N TYR A 209 -5.03 5.77 0.93
CA TYR A 209 -5.57 4.57 0.32
C TYR A 209 -6.87 4.19 1.02
N PHE A 210 -7.96 4.20 0.27
CA PHE A 210 -9.30 4.02 0.85
C PHE A 210 -9.81 2.58 0.69
N ASP A 211 -9.24 1.80 -0.22
CA ASP A 211 -9.73 0.47 -0.57
C ASP A 211 -8.64 -0.34 -1.26
#